data_AF-A0A0Q7GB38-F1
#
_entry.id   AF-A0A0Q7GB38-F1
#
_cell.length_a   1.000
_cell.length_b   1.000
_cell.length_c   1.000
_cell.angle_alpha   90.00
_cell.angle_beta   90.00
_cell.angle_gamma   90.00
#
_symmetry.space_group_name_H-M   'P 1'
#
loop_
_entity.id
_entity.type
_entity.pdbx_description
1 polymer ?
#
loop_
_entity_poly.entity_id
_entity_poly.type
_entity_poly.pdbx_seq_one_letter_code
_entity_poly.pdbx_strand_id
1 'polypeptide(L)'
;MRKTFLLILTSILIVSCNSKIENTLEDIIDNFSFNKTKSNSTEIIIKLYDITTTKRRITDVEFFVSKKEFKVINKQQLENFDKVFLNAKKTGYCCCPTAVYSIHFLNKKEELDLFYVDTASI
;
A
#
# COMPACT_ATOMS: atom_id res chain seq x y z
N MET A 1 -14.69 27.51 -34.09
CA MET A 1 -13.77 26.91 -33.10
C MET A 1 -14.39 26.65 -31.72
N ARG A 2 -15.30 27.49 -31.19
CA ARG A 2 -15.98 27.20 -29.90
C ARG A 2 -16.81 25.90 -29.89
N LYS A 3 -17.48 25.57 -31.01
CA LYS A 3 -18.33 24.37 -31.12
C LYS A 3 -17.54 23.05 -31.13
N THR A 4 -16.35 23.04 -31.73
CA THR A 4 -15.45 21.88 -31.71
C THR A 4 -14.81 21.67 -30.34
N PHE A 5 -14.50 22.75 -29.61
CA PHE A 5 -13.98 22.64 -28.24
C PHE A 5 -15.01 22.04 -27.27
N LEU A 6 -16.30 22.40 -27.42
CA LEU A 6 -17.39 21.81 -26.64
C LEU A 6 -17.60 20.32 -26.93
N LEU A 7 -17.40 19.87 -28.17
CA LEU A 7 -17.51 18.44 -28.56
C LEU A 7 -16.38 17.57 -27.99
N ILE A 8 -15.17 18.14 -27.86
CA ILE A 8 -14.04 17.46 -27.23
C ILE A 8 -14.28 17.35 -25.72
N LEU A 9 -14.76 18.43 -25.09
CA LEU A 9 -15.04 18.45 -23.66
C LEU A 9 -16.15 17.46 -23.27
N THR A 10 -17.21 17.34 -24.10
CA THR A 10 -18.26 16.35 -23.87
C THR A 10 -17.80 14.92 -24.15
N SER A 11 -16.88 14.67 -25.10
CA SER A 11 -16.32 13.33 -25.30
C SER A 11 -15.46 12.86 -24.13
N ILE A 12 -14.70 13.75 -23.49
CA ILE A 12 -13.86 13.40 -22.33
C ILE A 12 -14.72 13.00 -21.12
N LEU A 13 -15.88 13.64 -20.94
CA LEU A 13 -16.80 13.37 -19.82
C LEU A 13 -17.57 12.04 -19.95
N ILE A 14 -17.74 11.51 -21.17
CA ILE A 14 -18.45 10.23 -21.40
C ILE A 14 -17.51 9.02 -21.18
N VAL A 15 -16.19 9.21 -21.33
CA VAL A 15 -15.18 8.16 -21.13
C VAL A 15 -14.86 7.96 -19.63
N SER A 16 -15.20 8.92 -18.76
CA SER A 16 -14.91 8.89 -17.32
C SER A 16 -15.83 8.01 -16.45
N CYS A 17 -16.82 7.30 -17.00
CA CYS A 17 -17.68 6.38 -16.24
C CYS A 17 -17.43 4.90 -16.57
N ASN A 18 -16.17 4.52 -16.80
CA ASN A 18 -15.82 3.11 -16.92
C ASN A 18 -15.01 2.67 -15.70
N SER A 19 -15.69 2.04 -14.73
CA SER A 19 -15.11 1.57 -13.47
C SER A 19 -13.90 0.65 -13.65
N LYS A 20 -13.80 -0.01 -14.81
CA LYS A 20 -12.66 -0.86 -15.16
C LYS A 20 -11.39 -0.05 -15.46
N ILE A 21 -11.52 1.14 -16.05
CA ILE A 21 -10.39 2.03 -16.37
C ILE A 21 -9.90 2.72 -15.11
N GLU A 22 -10.81 3.13 -14.24
CA GLU A 22 -10.51 3.74 -12.93
C GLU A 22 -9.68 2.79 -12.06
N ASN A 23 -10.13 1.54 -11.87
CA ASN A 23 -9.38 0.54 -11.11
C ASN A 23 -7.99 0.24 -11.72
N THR A 24 -7.88 0.23 -13.04
CA THR A 24 -6.59 -0.01 -13.72
C THR A 24 -5.62 1.15 -13.51
N LEU A 25 -6.11 2.39 -13.53
CA LEU A 25 -5.29 3.58 -13.30
C LEU A 25 -4.84 3.69 -11.85
N GLU A 26 -5.73 3.41 -10.89
CA GLU A 26 -5.39 3.34 -9.46
C GLU A 26 -4.31 2.29 -9.21
N ASP A 27 -4.48 1.06 -9.71
CA ASP A 27 -3.49 -0.01 -9.56
C ASP A 27 -2.10 0.39 -10.11
N ILE A 28 -2.05 1.09 -11.25
CA ILE A 28 -0.80 1.58 -11.84
C ILE A 28 -0.17 2.66 -10.96
N ILE A 29 -0.95 3.64 -10.52
CA ILE A 29 -0.47 4.77 -9.71
C ILE A 29 0.04 4.26 -8.35
N ASP A 30 -0.70 3.38 -7.70
CA ASP A 30 -0.36 2.83 -6.40
C ASP A 30 0.86 1.92 -6.47
N ASN A 31 0.94 1.06 -7.49
CA ASN A 31 2.11 0.19 -7.69
C ASN A 31 3.36 1.01 -8.03
N PHE A 32 3.21 2.08 -8.81
CA PHE A 32 4.29 3.03 -9.04
C PHE A 32 4.70 3.74 -7.75
N SER A 33 3.75 4.11 -6.89
CA SER A 33 4.01 4.73 -5.58
C SER A 33 4.77 3.78 -4.65
N PHE A 34 4.26 2.57 -4.43
CA PHE A 34 4.90 1.57 -3.54
C PHE A 34 6.32 1.23 -3.99
N ASN A 35 6.52 0.93 -5.27
CA ASN A 35 7.85 0.58 -5.79
C ASN A 35 8.82 1.76 -5.73
N LYS A 36 8.34 2.98 -5.98
CA LYS A 36 9.15 4.21 -5.89
C LYS A 36 9.54 4.51 -4.44
N THR A 37 8.60 4.41 -3.49
CA THR A 37 8.88 4.56 -2.06
C THR A 37 9.93 3.54 -1.63
N LYS A 38 9.74 2.27 -2.00
CA LYS A 38 10.69 1.20 -1.73
C LYS A 38 12.07 1.50 -2.33
N SER A 39 12.15 1.87 -3.61
CA SER A 39 13.45 2.13 -4.26
C SER A 39 14.22 3.29 -3.64
N ASN A 40 13.51 4.23 -3.01
CA ASN A 40 14.10 5.38 -2.33
C ASN A 40 14.42 5.09 -0.85
N SER A 41 13.97 3.96 -0.32
CA SER A 41 14.21 3.57 1.07
C SER A 41 15.61 2.97 1.26
N THR A 42 16.23 3.32 2.38
CA THR A 42 17.50 2.73 2.86
C THR A 42 17.26 1.69 3.95
N GLU A 43 16.09 1.73 4.60
CA GLU A 43 15.67 0.82 5.66
C GLU A 43 14.16 0.58 5.52
N ILE A 44 13.73 -0.65 5.77
CA ILE A 44 12.31 -0.99 5.89
C ILE A 44 12.09 -1.61 7.26
N ILE A 45 11.10 -1.10 8.00
CA ILE A 45 10.70 -1.63 9.30
C ILE A 45 9.31 -2.25 9.17
N ILE A 46 9.21 -3.54 9.50
CA ILE A 46 7.95 -4.28 9.50
C ILE A 46 7.53 -4.53 10.94
N LYS A 47 6.36 -4.05 11.33
CA LYS A 47 5.82 -4.27 12.69
C LYS A 47 4.61 -5.17 12.62
N LEU A 48 4.54 -6.13 13.54
CA LEU A 48 3.40 -7.02 13.71
C LEU A 48 2.58 -6.57 14.92
N TYR A 49 1.28 -6.40 14.71
CA TYR A 49 0.29 -6.08 15.74
C TYR A 49 -0.70 -7.22 15.94
N ASP A 50 -0.98 -7.52 17.21
CA ASP A 50 -1.96 -8.53 17.61
C ASP A 50 -3.29 -7.85 17.96
N ILE A 51 -4.21 -7.84 16.99
CA ILE A 51 -5.49 -7.16 17.12
C ILE A 51 -6.58 -8.05 17.71
N THR A 52 -6.26 -9.31 18.04
CA THR A 52 -7.22 -10.23 18.70
C THR A 52 -7.43 -9.90 20.18
N THR A 53 -6.43 -9.26 20.80
CA THR A 53 -6.41 -8.94 22.22
C THR A 53 -7.10 -7.61 22.56
N THR A 54 -7.15 -6.71 21.58
CA THR A 54 -7.68 -5.36 21.69
C THR A 54 -8.96 -5.30 20.85
N LYS A 55 -10.13 -5.21 21.48
CA LYS A 55 -11.45 -5.08 20.80
C LYS A 55 -11.63 -3.78 19.98
N ARG A 56 -10.54 -3.19 19.48
CA ARG A 56 -10.47 -1.92 18.74
C ARG A 56 -10.44 -2.18 17.24
N ARG A 57 -10.76 -1.15 16.46
CA ARG A 57 -10.81 -1.25 15.00
C ARG A 57 -9.38 -1.28 14.45
N ILE A 58 -9.21 -1.88 13.28
CA ILE A 58 -7.94 -1.95 12.55
C ILE A 58 -7.44 -0.56 12.14
N THR A 59 -8.33 0.41 12.02
CA THR A 59 -7.96 1.82 11.78
C THR A 59 -7.14 2.43 12.92
N ASP A 60 -7.12 1.78 14.09
CA ASP A 60 -6.47 2.27 15.30
C ASP A 60 -5.10 1.58 15.54
N VAL A 61 -4.49 0.99 14.50
CA VAL A 61 -3.27 0.19 14.63
C VAL A 61 -2.10 0.96 15.24
N GLU A 62 -2.05 2.27 15.02
CA GLU A 62 -1.06 3.18 15.61
C GLU A 62 -1.11 3.23 17.15
N PHE A 63 -2.25 2.87 17.76
CA PHE A 63 -2.40 2.83 19.22
C PHE A 63 -2.01 1.48 19.83
N PHE A 64 -1.68 0.48 19.01
CA PHE A 64 -1.23 -0.81 19.51
C PHE A 64 0.30 -0.81 19.69
N VAL A 65 0.74 -1.48 20.75
CA VAL A 65 2.16 -1.81 20.91
C VAL A 65 2.48 -2.96 19.95
N SER A 66 3.48 -2.77 19.09
CA SER A 66 3.93 -3.83 18.19
C SER A 66 4.44 -5.02 18.99
N LYS A 67 3.94 -6.22 18.69
CA LYS A 67 4.37 -7.46 19.32
C LYS A 67 5.77 -7.87 18.87
N LYS A 68 6.10 -7.57 17.61
CA LYS A 68 7.41 -7.80 16.99
C LYS A 68 7.73 -6.69 16.01
N GLU A 69 9.02 -6.40 15.88
CA GLU A 69 9.58 -5.48 14.88
C GLU A 69 10.69 -6.22 14.12
N PHE A 70 10.68 -6.10 12.80
CA PHE A 70 11.68 -6.64 11.90
C PHE A 70 12.29 -5.52 11.08
N LYS A 71 13.61 -5.53 10.95
CA LYS A 71 14.34 -4.54 10.16
C LYS A 71 14.99 -5.17 8.96
N VAL A 72 14.76 -4.57 7.81
CA VAL A 72 15.38 -4.90 6.53
C VAL A 72 16.36 -3.78 6.23
N ILE A 73 17.64 -4.07 6.43
CA ILE A 73 18.73 -3.07 6.39
C ILE A 73 19.85 -3.46 5.42
N ASN A 74 19.96 -4.75 5.06
CA ASN A 74 20.97 -5.23 4.14
C ASN A 74 20.37 -5.70 2.81
N LYS A 75 21.22 -5.78 1.79
CA LYS A 75 20.82 -6.13 0.42
C LYS A 75 20.08 -7.47 0.34
N GLN A 76 20.55 -8.49 1.04
CA GLN A 76 19.92 -9.82 1.00
C GLN A 76 18.52 -9.80 1.63
N GLN A 77 18.32 -9.04 2.70
CA GLN A 77 17.01 -8.85 3.32
C GLN A 77 16.06 -8.08 2.39
N LEU A 78 16.56 -7.07 1.66
CA LEU A 78 15.77 -6.35 0.65
C LEU A 78 15.34 -7.26 -0.49
N GLU A 79 16.25 -8.11 -1.01
CA GLU A 79 15.91 -9.09 -2.04
C GLU A 79 14.88 -10.13 -1.56
N ASN A 80 14.97 -10.54 -0.30
CA ASN A 80 13.98 -11.44 0.29
C ASN A 80 12.62 -10.76 0.51
N PHE A 81 12.63 -9.49 0.92
CA PHE A 81 11.42 -8.67 1.00
C PHE A 81 10.75 -8.61 -0.37
N ASP A 82 11.50 -8.28 -1.43
CA ASP A 82 10.97 -8.23 -2.79
C ASP A 82 10.27 -9.53 -3.19
N LYS A 83 10.86 -10.68 -2.87
CA LYS A 83 10.26 -11.99 -3.17
C LYS A 83 8.93 -12.22 -2.48
N VAL A 84 8.75 -11.73 -1.25
CA VAL A 84 7.48 -11.84 -0.51
C VAL A 84 6.41 -10.97 -1.18
N PHE A 85 6.77 -9.79 -1.67
CA PHE A 85 5.84 -8.86 -2.31
C PHE A 85 5.63 -9.09 -3.80
N LEU A 86 6.34 -10.02 -4.45
CA LEU A 86 6.16 -10.36 -5.88
C LEU A 86 4.70 -10.69 -6.23
N ASN A 87 3.99 -11.35 -5.31
CA ASN A 87 2.60 -11.76 -5.49
C ASN A 87 1.61 -10.93 -4.66
N ALA A 88 2.08 -9.87 -4.00
CA ALA A 88 1.19 -8.99 -3.24
C ALA A 88 0.21 -8.31 -4.19
N LYS A 89 -1.06 -8.27 -3.80
CA LYS A 89 -2.11 -7.56 -4.52
C LYS A 89 -2.67 -6.47 -3.61
N LYS A 90 -2.89 -5.29 -4.16
CA LYS A 90 -3.74 -4.31 -3.48
C LYS A 90 -5.15 -4.90 -3.45
N THR A 91 -5.71 -5.02 -2.26
CA THR A 91 -7.09 -5.46 -2.06
C THR A 91 -7.84 -4.36 -1.34
N GLY A 92 -9.18 -4.39 -1.44
CA GLY A 92 -10.03 -3.62 -0.55
C GLY A 92 -9.77 -4.00 0.90
N TYR A 93 -10.28 -3.16 1.81
CA TYR A 93 -10.13 -3.38 3.25
C TYR A 93 -10.70 -4.74 3.64
N CYS A 94 -9.86 -5.63 4.17
CA CYS A 94 -10.31 -6.91 4.71
C CYS A 94 -11.09 -6.62 6.01
N CYS A 95 -12.35 -7.07 6.09
CA CYS A 95 -13.04 -7.05 7.37
C CYS A 95 -12.48 -8.22 8.19
N CYS A 96 -11.86 -7.89 9.32
CA CYS A 96 -11.34 -8.86 10.29
C CYS A 96 -10.00 -9.58 9.96
N PRO A 97 -8.90 -8.89 9.60
CA PRO A 97 -7.56 -9.42 9.86
C PRO A 97 -7.44 -9.95 11.30
N THR A 98 -6.69 -11.01 11.49
CA THR A 98 -6.32 -11.52 12.82
C THR A 98 -4.97 -10.96 13.28
N ALA A 99 -4.12 -10.60 12.32
CA ALA A 99 -2.86 -9.91 12.50
C ALA A 99 -2.77 -8.79 11.47
N VAL A 100 -2.27 -7.63 11.89
CA VAL A 100 -2.01 -6.51 10.97
C VAL A 100 -0.53 -6.24 11.00
N TYR A 101 0.07 -6.12 9.83
CA TYR A 101 1.43 -5.66 9.69
C TYR A 101 1.43 -4.22 9.23
N SER A 102 2.34 -3.42 9.75
CA SER A 102 2.70 -2.15 9.12
C SER A 102 4.09 -2.26 8.50
N ILE A 103 4.26 -1.65 7.34
CA ILE A 103 5.53 -1.55 6.63
C ILE A 103 5.88 -0.07 6.55
N HIS A 104 6.91 0.32 7.28
CA HIS A 104 7.47 1.66 7.27
C HIS A 104 8.65 1.67 6.32
N PHE A 105 8.63 2.54 5.32
CA PHE A 105 9.75 2.77 4.42
C PHE A 105 10.52 4.00 4.89
N LEU A 106 11.82 3.86 5.15
CA LEU A 106 12.63 4.95 5.68
C LEU A 106 13.82 5.26 4.79
N ASN A 107 14.18 6.54 4.72
CA ASN A 107 15.45 7.01 4.17
C ASN A 107 16.19 7.81 5.24
N LYS A 108 17.34 7.32 5.70
CA LYS A 108 18.15 7.98 6.75
C LYS A 108 17.34 8.38 8.01
N LYS A 109 16.44 7.49 8.46
CA LYS A 109 15.52 7.67 9.61
C LYS A 109 14.31 8.57 9.37
N GLU A 110 14.16 9.16 8.18
CA GLU A 110 12.94 9.85 7.78
C GLU A 110 11.96 8.83 7.18
N GLU A 111 10.71 8.84 7.64
CA GLU A 111 9.65 7.98 7.10
C GLU A 111 9.17 8.55 5.76
N LEU A 112 9.32 7.76 4.70
CA LEU A 112 8.87 8.10 3.36
C LEU A 112 7.39 7.80 3.18
N ASP A 113 6.94 6.63 3.67
CA ASP A 113 5.56 6.17 3.56
C ASP A 113 5.30 4.99 4.51
N LEU A 114 4.02 4.71 4.72
CA LEU A 114 3.51 3.68 5.61
C LEU A 114 2.39 2.89 4.93
N PHE A 115 2.55 1.57 4.89
CA PHE A 115 1.54 0.66 4.35
C PHE A 115 1.07 -0.33 5.40
N TYR A 116 -0.24 -0.42 5.59
CA TYR A 116 -0.86 -1.50 6.35
C TYR A 116 -1.11 -2.69 5.43
N VAL A 117 -0.62 -3.86 5.82
CA VAL A 117 -0.77 -5.10 5.05
C VAL A 117 -1.34 -6.21 5.91
N ASP A 118 -2.17 -7.02 5.28
CA ASP A 118 -2.70 -8.26 5.85
C ASP A 118 -2.04 -9.45 5.15
N THR A 119 -1.98 -10.58 5.83
CA THR A 119 -1.57 -11.85 5.21
C THR A 119 -2.75 -12.40 4.43
N ALA A 120 -2.53 -12.78 3.16
CA ALA A 120 -3.50 -13.60 2.45
C ALA A 120 -3.72 -14.90 3.24
N SER A 121 -4.96 -15.22 3.58
CA SER A 121 -5.31 -16.52 4.13
C SER A 121 -4.93 -17.58 3.09
N ILE A 122 -3.94 -18.41 3.40
CA ILE A 122 -3.61 -19.61 2.59
C ILE A 122 -4.64 -20.70 2.93
#